data_AF-A0A1F8L2L1-F1
#
_entry.id   AF-A0A1F8L2L1-F1
#
_cell.length_a   1.000
_cell.length_b   1.000
_cell.length_c   1.000
_cell.angle_alpha   90.00
_cell.angle_beta   90.00
_cell.angle_gamma   90.00
#
_symmetry.space_group_name_H-M   'P 1'
#
loop_
_entity.id
_entity.type
_entity.pdbx_description
1 polymer ?
#
loop_
_entity_poly.entity_id
_entity_poly.type
_entity_poly.pdbx_seq_one_letter_code
_entity_poly.pdbx_strand_id
1 'polypeptide(L)' 'MALAGAIELGTYRTSDGDLVHCWYDETGVLMAERDGPAGKVRVDPRTVTTAVKLSDDPLWPDGDGPVQASLWTE' A
#
# COMPACT_ATOMS: atom_id res chain seq x y z
N MET A 1 13.10 -20.41 -0.64
CA MET A 1 13.79 -19.11 -0.76
C MET A 1 12.73 -18.11 -1.17
N ALA A 2 12.21 -17.30 -0.23
CA ALA A 2 11.37 -16.18 -0.61
C ALA A 2 12.30 -15.17 -1.28
N LEU A 3 12.06 -14.88 -2.56
CA LEU A 3 12.71 -13.77 -3.23
C LEU A 3 12.51 -12.53 -2.35
N ALA A 4 13.52 -11.70 -2.21
CA ALA A 4 13.33 -10.27 -1.95
C ALA A 4 12.57 -9.72 -3.18
N GLY A 5 11.29 -10.07 -3.26
CA GLY A 5 10.44 -9.95 -4.44
C GLY A 5 9.70 -8.65 -4.34
N ALA A 6 9.67 -7.93 -5.47
CA ALA A 6 9.00 -6.65 -5.63
C ALA A 6 7.66 -6.63 -4.89
N ILE A 7 7.37 -5.53 -4.18
CA ILE A 7 6.06 -5.36 -3.55
C ILE A 7 4.98 -5.47 -4.64
N GLU A 8 3.93 -6.23 -4.36
CA GLU A 8 2.80 -6.43 -5.26
C GLU A 8 1.55 -5.74 -4.69
N LEU A 9 0.43 -5.84 -5.41
CA LEU A 9 -0.85 -5.37 -4.91
C LEU A 9 -1.20 -6.01 -3.56
N GLY A 10 -1.73 -5.20 -2.64
CA GLY A 10 -2.24 -5.67 -1.35
C GLY A 10 -1.85 -4.77 -0.18
N THR A 11 -2.16 -5.23 1.02
CA THR A 11 -1.79 -4.58 2.27
C THR A 11 -0.68 -5.35 2.97
N TYR A 12 0.34 -4.64 3.40
CA TYR A 12 1.54 -5.15 4.06
C TYR A 12 1.72 -4.46 5.41
N ARG A 13 2.52 -5.08 6.28
CA ARG A 13 2.93 -4.49 7.56
C ARG A 13 4.44 -4.42 7.66
N THR A 14 4.97 -3.22 7.93
CA THR A 14 6.40 -3.01 8.14
C THR A 14 6.85 -3.55 9.49
N SER A 15 8.16 -3.72 9.67
CA SER A 15 8.77 -4.06 10.96
C SER A 15 8.46 -3.04 12.08
N ASP A 16 8.26 -1.78 11.70
CA ASP A 16 7.91 -0.70 12.64
C ASP A 16 6.43 -0.72 13.05
N GLY A 17 5.64 -1.58 12.40
CA GLY A 17 4.22 -1.80 12.69
C GLY A 17 3.27 -0.99 11.82
N ASP A 18 3.79 -0.15 10.92
CA ASP A 18 3.00 0.64 9.97
C ASP A 18 2.32 -0.28 8.93
N LEU A 19 1.14 0.11 8.46
CA LEU A 19 0.51 -0.54 7.32
C LEU A 19 1.00 0.11 6.02
N VAL A 20 1.14 -0.70 4.97
CA VAL A 20 1.46 -0.23 3.64
C VAL A 20 0.45 -0.78 2.67
N HIS A 21 -0.28 0.11 2.02
CA HIS A 21 -1.26 -0.20 0.99
C HIS A 21 -0.60 -0.05 -0.37
N CYS A 22 -0.69 -1.05 -1.24
CA CYS A 22 -0.08 -1.03 -2.56
C CYS A 22 -1.11 -1.29 -3.65
N TRP A 23 -1.28 -0.34 -4.57
CA TRP A 23 -2.29 -0.37 -5.61
C TRP A 23 -1.76 0.18 -6.94
N TYR A 24 -2.45 -0.11 -8.04
CA TYR A 24 -2.20 0.55 -9.32
C TYR A 24 -3.06 1.82 -9.44
N ASP A 25 -2.46 2.91 -9.88
CA ASP A 25 -3.24 4.09 -10.28
C ASP A 25 -3.94 3.88 -11.63
N GLU A 26 -4.70 4.89 -12.09
CA GLU A 26 -5.41 4.86 -13.37
C GLU A 26 -4.48 4.69 -14.59
N THR A 27 -3.19 4.99 -14.44
CA THR A 27 -2.18 4.85 -15.50
C THR A 27 -1.45 3.51 -15.45
N GLY A 28 -1.79 2.63 -14.50
CA GLY A 28 -1.14 1.35 -14.29
C GLY A 28 0.20 1.43 -13.54
N VAL A 29 0.49 2.56 -12.90
CA VAL A 29 1.69 2.74 -12.09
C VAL A 29 1.45 2.21 -10.69
N LEU A 30 2.39 1.39 -10.19
CA LEU A 30 2.33 0.88 -8.83
C LEU A 30 2.62 2.00 -7.83
N MET A 31 1.66 2.24 -6.95
CA MET A 31 1.70 3.23 -5.89
C MET A 31 1.70 2.54 -4.53
N ALA A 32 2.30 3.19 -3.54
CA ALA A 32 2.23 2.74 -2.17
C ALA A 32 1.98 3.92 -1.21
N GLU A 33 1.22 3.65 -0.16
CA GLU A 33 0.95 4.57 0.94
C GLU A 33 1.21 3.85 2.23
N ARG A 34 1.99 4.49 3.10
CA ARG A 34 2.27 4.02 4.44
C ARG A 34 1.34 4.75 5.41
N ASP A 35 0.57 3.98 6.17
CA ASP A 35 -0.23 4.46 7.27
C ASP A 35 0.48 4.16 8.59
N GLY A 36 0.97 5.23 9.21
CA GLY A 36 1.69 5.19 10.46
C GLY A 36 1.14 6.20 11.47
N PRO A 37 1.75 6.31 12.65
CA PRO A 37 1.26 7.17 13.74
C PRO A 37 1.24 8.67 13.39
N ALA A 38 2.01 9.09 12.38
CA ALA A 38 2.03 10.47 11.87
C ALA A 38 0.97 10.72 10.78
N GLY A 39 0.17 9.70 10.44
CA GLY A 39 -0.79 9.71 9.35
C GLY A 39 -0.29 9.01 8.10
N LYS A 40 -1.08 9.13 7.03
CA LYS A 40 -0.86 8.50 5.72
C LYS A 40 0.15 9.29 4.89
N VAL A 41 1.17 8.62 4.36
CA VAL A 41 2.20 9.22 3.50
C VAL A 41 2.48 8.35 2.28
N ARG A 42 2.60 8.97 1.10
CA ARG A 42 2.95 8.28 -0.14
C ARG A 42 4.42 7.88 -0.10
N VAL A 43 4.71 6.62 -0.40
CA VAL A 43 6.07 6.07 -0.37
C VAL A 43 6.40 5.39 -1.70
N ASP A 44 7.68 5.27 -2.00
CA ASP A 44 8.11 4.50 -3.15
C ASP A 44 7.96 3.00 -2.83
N PRO A 45 7.20 2.22 -3.63
CA PRO A 45 6.95 0.80 -3.36
C PRO A 45 8.22 -0.05 -3.34
N ARG A 46 9.31 0.36 -4.00
CA ARG A 46 10.60 -0.34 -4.00
C ARG A 46 11.34 -0.17 -2.68
N THR A 47 10.97 0.80 -1.86
CA THR A 47 11.54 1.01 -0.52
C THR A 47 10.90 0.11 0.53
N VAL A 48 9.83 -0.60 0.18
CA VAL A 48 9.10 -1.49 1.08
C VAL A 48 9.69 -2.90 1.01
N THR A 49 10.92 -3.05 1.48
CA THR A 49 11.68 -4.31 1.42
C THR A 49 11.52 -5.17 2.68
N THR A 50 11.09 -4.57 3.78
CA THR A 50 11.01 -5.21 5.11
C THR A 50 9.56 -5.27 5.60
N ALA A 51 8.62 -5.61 4.72
CA ALA A 51 7.21 -5.72 5.05
C ALA A 51 6.66 -7.11 4.78
N VAL A 52 5.70 -7.54 5.61
CA VAL A 52 5.00 -8.82 5.49
C VAL A 52 3.64 -8.56 4.87
N LYS A 53 3.29 -9.30 3.80
CA LYS A 53 1.95 -9.23 3.20
C LYS A 53 0.91 -9.77 4.18
N LEU A 54 -0.12 -8.99 4.43
CA LEU A 54 -1.25 -9.36 5.30
C LEU A 54 -2.50 -9.73 4.49
N SER A 55 -2.74 -9.02 3.39
CA SER A 55 -3.90 -9.20 2.53
C SER A 55 -3.53 -8.93 1.07
N ASP A 56 -4.18 -9.63 0.14
CA ASP A 56 -4.14 -9.31 -1.29
C ASP A 56 -5.03 -8.10 -1.64
N ASP A 57 -5.92 -7.70 -0.72
CA ASP A 57 -6.75 -6.51 -0.86
C ASP A 57 -5.99 -5.27 -0.37
N PRO A 58 -5.71 -4.28 -1.24
CA PRO A 58 -5.03 -3.05 -0.87
C PRO A 58 -5.90 -2.08 -0.05
N LEU A 59 -7.21 -2.31 0.02
CA LEU A 59 -8.16 -1.52 0.80
C LEU A 59 -8.33 -2.04 2.22
N TRP A 60 -7.77 -3.22 2.52
CA TRP A 60 -7.86 -3.82 3.84
C TRP A 60 -6.99 -3.05 4.85
N PRO A 61 -7.43 -2.84 6.10
CA PRO A 61 -8.68 -3.33 6.71
C PRO A 61 -9.89 -2.40 6.56
N ASP A 62 -9.65 -1.13 6.21
CA ASP A 62 -10.65 -0.06 6.34
C ASP A 62 -11.74 -0.11 5.26
N GLY A 63 -11.51 -0.82 4.15
CA GLY A 63 -12.40 -0.87 2.98
C GLY A 63 -12.44 0.44 2.17
N ASP A 64 -12.05 1.55 2.80
CA ASP A 64 -11.78 2.84 2.19
C ASP A 64 -10.28 2.89 1.85
N GLY A 65 -9.95 2.61 0.60
CA GLY A 65 -8.57 2.61 0.14
C GLY A 65 -7.83 3.92 0.35
N PRO A 66 -6.51 3.94 0.13
CA PRO A 66 -5.80 5.18 -0.05
C PRO A 66 -6.54 5.98 -1.11
N VAL A 67 -6.98 7.20 -0.75
CA VAL A 67 -7.89 8.06 -1.52
C VAL A 67 -7.52 7.97 -3.00
N GLN A 68 -8.20 7.09 -3.74
CA GLN A 68 -8.06 7.06 -5.19
C GLN A 68 -8.58 8.42 -5.59
N ALA A 69 -7.67 9.26 -6.05
CA ALA A 69 -7.97 10.60 -6.51
C ALA A 69 -8.80 10.48 -7.79
N SER A 70 -10.08 10.10 -7.66
CA SER A 70 -11.12 10.14 -8.69
C SER A 70 -12.44 9.66 -8.09
N LEU A 71 -13.50 10.45 -8.28
CA LEU A 71 -14.91 10.20 -8.00
C LEU A 71 -15.49 10.78 -6.70
N TRP A 72 -15.26 12.07 -6.47
CA TRP A 72 -16.41 12.95 -6.21
C TRP A 72 -16.85 13.55 -7.54
N THR A 73 -17.81 12.92 -8.21
CA THR A 73 -18.63 13.56 -9.24
C THR A 73 -20.06 13.12 -8.97
N GLU A 74 -20.76 13.93 -8.20
CA GLU A 74 -22.22 13.98 -8.16
C GLU A 74 -22.66 15.23 -8.94
#